data_AF-A0A967X840-F1
#
_entry.id   AF-A0A967X840-F1
#
_cell.length_a   1.000
_cell.length_b   1.000
_cell.length_c   1.000
_cell.angle_alpha   90.00
_cell.angle_beta   90.00
_cell.angle_gamma   90.00
#
_symmetry.space_group_name_H-M   'P 1'
#
loop_
_entity.id
_entity.type
_entity.pdbx_description
1 polymer ?
#
loop_
_entity_poly.entity_id
_entity_poly.type
_entity_poly.pdbx_seq_one_letter_code
_entity_poly.pdbx_strand_id
1 'polypeptide(L)'
;RATDTQTNRAVAVRLVTEVADPLSLATYYRQWAIQTGIRDANVGEILDIGEVQDDGGRYPVLVTPLSDAKPLSDLFVQPFSGTGPADWLAAVSKAAAGVQTAHDKGLTHGR
;
A
#
# COMPACT_ATOMS: atom_id res chain seq x y z
N ARG A 1 13.45 -4.58 2.42
CA ARG A 1 13.57 -5.30 1.12
C ARG A 1 13.75 -6.78 1.42
N ALA A 2 13.11 -7.67 0.66
CA ALA A 2 13.27 -9.12 0.73
C ALA A 2 13.27 -9.72 -0.69
N THR A 3 13.49 -11.03 -0.80
CA THR A 3 13.37 -11.79 -2.06
C THR A 3 12.25 -12.80 -1.91
N ASP A 4 11.26 -12.75 -2.80
CA ASP A 4 10.26 -13.80 -2.94
C ASP A 4 10.93 -15.04 -3.53
N THR A 5 10.98 -16.14 -2.78
CA THR A 5 11.66 -17.36 -3.19
C THR A 5 10.90 -18.18 -4.23
N GLN A 6 9.61 -17.93 -4.43
CA GLN A 6 8.81 -18.60 -5.45
C GLN A 6 8.98 -17.93 -6.82
N THR A 7 9.02 -16.60 -6.84
CA THR A 7 9.13 -15.82 -8.09
C THR A 7 10.55 -15.30 -8.38
N ASN A 8 11.46 -15.42 -7.42
CA ASN A 8 12.82 -14.86 -7.44
C ASN A 8 12.85 -13.35 -7.71
N ARG A 9 11.85 -12.61 -7.21
CA ARG A 9 11.71 -11.15 -7.38
C ARG A 9 11.99 -10.43 -6.06
N ALA A 10 12.52 -9.21 -6.17
CA ALA A 10 12.66 -8.34 -5.01
C ALA A 10 11.30 -7.75 -4.61
N VAL A 11 11.00 -7.79 -3.31
CA VAL A 11 9.75 -7.29 -2.73
C VAL A 11 10.02 -6.36 -1.55
N ALA A 12 9.03 -5.53 -1.23
CA ALA A 12 9.00 -4.80 0.03
C ALA A 12 8.16 -5.57 1.05
N VAL A 13 8.63 -5.59 2.30
CA VAL A 13 7.91 -6.18 3.44
C VAL A 13 7.72 -5.06 4.44
N ARG A 14 6.48 -4.71 4.71
CA ARG A 14 6.09 -3.64 5.63
C ARG A 14 5.53 -4.24 6.90
N LEU A 15 6.16 -3.94 8.03
CA LEU A 15 5.61 -4.23 9.35
C LEU A 15 4.44 -3.29 9.62
N VAL A 16 3.31 -3.83 10.05
CA VAL A 16 2.15 -3.03 10.44
C VAL A 16 2.14 -2.92 11.97
N THR A 17 2.53 -1.74 12.47
CA THR A 17 2.62 -1.43 13.91
C THR A 17 1.46 -0.58 14.42
N GLU A 18 0.62 -0.09 13.50
CA GLU A 18 -0.47 0.88 13.78
C GLU A 18 -1.71 0.22 14.39
N VAL A 19 -1.77 -1.12 14.39
CA VAL A 19 -2.93 -1.87 14.89
C VAL A 19 -2.72 -2.23 16.37
N ALA A 20 -3.29 -1.42 17.25
CA ALA A 20 -3.15 -1.59 18.70
C ALA A 20 -4.19 -2.53 19.34
N ASP A 21 -5.31 -2.79 18.66
CA ASP A 21 -6.46 -3.53 19.22
C ASP A 21 -6.82 -4.80 18.38
N PRO A 22 -7.07 -5.96 19.03
CA PRO A 22 -7.38 -7.21 18.33
C PRO A 22 -8.65 -7.19 17.46
N LEU A 23 -9.70 -6.45 17.85
CA LEU A 23 -10.92 -6.33 17.02
C LEU A 23 -10.64 -5.51 15.75
N SER A 24 -9.78 -4.50 15.89
CA SER A 24 -9.26 -3.73 14.77
C SER A 24 -8.43 -4.61 13.84
N LEU A 25 -7.58 -5.49 14.38
CA LEU A 25 -6.74 -6.40 13.59
C LEU A 25 -7.53 -7.37 12.72
N ALA A 26 -8.58 -8.00 13.25
CA ALA A 26 -9.44 -8.89 12.45
C ALA A 26 -10.14 -8.14 11.29
N THR A 27 -10.49 -6.87 11.52
CA THR A 27 -11.06 -6.00 10.49
C THR A 27 -10.03 -5.66 9.42
N TYR A 28 -8.80 -5.33 9.81
CA TYR A 28 -7.69 -5.08 8.88
C TYR A 28 -7.37 -6.31 8.03
N TYR A 29 -7.26 -7.50 8.62
CA TYR A 29 -7.05 -8.73 7.85
C TYR A 29 -8.14 -8.96 6.81
N ARG A 30 -9.41 -8.68 7.15
CA ARG A 30 -10.51 -8.77 6.19
C ARG A 30 -10.35 -7.78 5.04
N GLN A 31 -9.99 -6.54 5.35
CA GLN A 31 -9.79 -5.50 4.33
C GLN A 31 -8.60 -5.82 3.42
N TRP A 32 -7.47 -6.25 3.99
CA TRP A 32 -6.29 -6.64 3.22
C TRP A 32 -6.57 -7.86 2.33
N ALA A 33 -7.34 -8.84 2.80
CA ALA A 33 -7.75 -9.99 2.00
C ALA A 33 -8.62 -9.59 0.79
N ILE A 34 -9.40 -8.50 0.89
CA ILE A 34 -10.11 -7.95 -0.28
C ILE A 34 -9.11 -7.22 -1.19
N GLN A 35 -8.17 -6.45 -0.62
CA GLN A 35 -7.20 -5.66 -1.38
C GLN A 35 -6.18 -6.52 -2.14
N THR A 36 -5.79 -7.70 -1.63
CA THR A 36 -4.93 -8.65 -2.36
C THR A 36 -5.53 -9.10 -3.69
N GLY A 37 -6.86 -9.02 -3.84
CA GLY A 37 -7.58 -9.31 -5.08
C GLY A 37 -7.68 -8.13 -6.06
N ILE A 38 -7.18 -6.94 -5.71
CA ILE A 38 -7.23 -5.76 -6.58
C ILE A 38 -5.99 -5.73 -7.48
N ARG A 39 -6.22 -5.60 -8.80
CA ARG A 39 -5.20 -5.44 -9.83
C ARG A 39 -5.51 -4.20 -10.65
N ASP A 40 -5.05 -3.05 -10.17
CA ASP A 40 -5.30 -1.73 -10.77
C ASP A 40 -4.00 -0.90 -10.71
N ALA A 41 -3.68 -0.20 -11.79
CA ALA A 41 -2.45 0.58 -11.91
C ALA A 41 -2.35 1.75 -10.91
N ASN A 42 -3.47 2.18 -10.32
CA ASN A 42 -3.55 3.28 -9.37
C ASN A 42 -3.74 2.81 -7.93
N VAL A 43 -3.79 1.50 -7.67
CA VAL A 43 -3.91 0.93 -6.33
C VAL A 43 -2.63 0.15 -6.00
N GLY A 44 -2.05 0.43 -4.83
CA GLY A 44 -0.89 -0.32 -4.35
C GLY A 44 -1.24 -1.80 -4.16
N GLU A 45 -0.49 -2.66 -4.85
CA GLU A 45 -0.69 -4.11 -4.82
C GLU A 45 -0.18 -4.70 -3.50
N ILE A 46 -1.01 -5.54 -2.87
CA ILE A 46 -0.60 -6.45 -1.80
C ILE A 46 -0.45 -7.83 -2.43
N LEU A 47 0.77 -8.35 -2.41
CA LEU A 47 1.12 -9.67 -2.96
C LEU A 47 0.76 -10.76 -1.96
N ASP A 48 1.04 -10.54 -0.68
CA ASP A 48 0.80 -11.50 0.38
C ASP A 48 0.66 -10.80 1.75
N ILE A 49 0.07 -11.51 2.70
CA ILE A 49 -0.13 -11.09 4.09
C ILE A 49 0.45 -12.18 4.99
N GLY A 50 1.34 -11.79 5.90
CA GLY A 50 1.98 -12.72 6.83
C GLY A 50 2.05 -12.20 8.24
N GLU A 51 2.70 -12.98 9.10
CA GLU A 51 3.04 -12.58 10.47
C GLU A 51 4.53 -12.80 10.70
N VAL A 52 5.17 -11.90 11.43
CA VAL A 52 6.52 -12.09 11.97
C VAL A 52 6.43 -12.19 13.47
N GLN A 53 7.24 -13.09 14.04
CA GLN A 53 7.37 -13.23 15.48
C GLN A 53 8.64 -12.50 15.93
N ASP A 54 8.50 -11.65 16.94
CA ASP A 54 9.59 -10.97 17.64
C ASP A 54 9.39 -11.13 19.16
N ASP A 55 10.38 -10.75 19.97
CA ASP A 55 10.38 -10.91 21.43
C ASP A 55 9.15 -10.28 22.12
N GLY A 56 8.47 -9.33 21.44
CA GLY A 56 7.26 -8.66 21.90
C GLY A 56 5.93 -9.22 21.38
N GLY A 57 5.91 -10.24 20.50
CA GLY A 57 4.67 -10.83 19.98
C GLY A 57 4.67 -11.15 18.49
N ARG A 58 3.48 -11.43 17.94
CA ARG A 58 3.26 -11.62 16.50
C ARG A 58 2.75 -10.33 15.89
N TYR A 59 3.40 -9.90 14.82
CA TYR A 59 3.09 -8.67 14.13
C TYR A 59 2.72 -8.94 12.67
N PRO A 60 1.60 -8.39 12.18
CA PRO A 60 1.22 -8.50 10.78
C PRO A 60 2.26 -7.81 9.88
N VAL A 61 2.54 -8.46 8.75
CA VAL A 61 3.35 -7.90 7.67
C VAL A 61 2.60 -7.94 6.35
N LEU A 62 2.80 -6.90 5.54
CA LEU A 62 2.31 -6.83 4.18
C LEU A 62 3.48 -6.96 3.21
N VAL A 63 3.34 -7.86 2.25
CA VAL A 63 4.28 -8.01 1.14
C VAL A 63 3.73 -7.24 -0.06
N THR A 64 4.53 -6.34 -0.62
CA THR A 64 4.15 -5.53 -1.78
C THR A 64 5.25 -5.56 -2.83
N PRO A 65 4.97 -5.20 -4.10
CA PRO A 65 6.03 -5.00 -5.07
C PRO A 65 7.05 -3.98 -4.55
N LEU A 66 8.34 -4.21 -4.85
CA LEU A 66 9.35 -3.20 -4.61
C LEU A 66 9.20 -2.10 -5.68
N SER A 67 8.88 -0.88 -5.24
CA SER A 67 8.72 0.27 -6.12
C SER A 67 9.86 1.25 -5.91
N ASP A 68 10.46 1.72 -7.00
CA ASP A 68 11.42 2.82 -7.00
C ASP A 68 10.72 4.20 -7.11
N ALA A 69 9.39 4.22 -7.14
CA ALA A 69 8.62 5.45 -7.18
C ALA A 69 8.74 6.20 -5.84
N LYS A 70 8.86 7.53 -5.93
CA LYS A 70 8.88 8.41 -4.77
C LYS A 70 7.46 8.80 -4.37
N PRO A 71 7.19 8.96 -3.07
CA PRO A 71 5.91 9.49 -2.62
C PRO A 71 5.73 10.94 -3.09
N LEU A 72 4.47 11.35 -3.30
CA LEU A 72 4.13 12.70 -3.72
C LEU A 72 4.62 13.76 -2.72
N SER A 73 4.78 13.40 -1.43
CA SER A 73 5.37 14.24 -0.39
C SER A 73 6.74 14.78 -0.77
N ASP A 74 7.58 13.97 -1.42
CA ASP A 74 8.96 14.33 -1.77
C ASP A 74 8.99 15.44 -2.83
N LEU A 75 7.93 15.53 -3.65
CA LEU A 75 7.80 16.58 -4.66
C LEU A 75 7.45 17.94 -4.05
N PHE A 76 6.92 17.99 -2.82
CA PHE A 76 6.64 19.26 -2.12
C PHE A 76 7.84 19.84 -1.36
N VAL A 77 8.94 19.07 -1.22
CA VAL A 77 10.15 19.50 -0.50
C VAL A 77 11.12 20.24 -1.41
N GLN A 78 11.02 20.08 -2.73
CA GLN A 78 11.85 20.80 -3.70
C GLN A 78 11.11 22.01 -4.28
N PRO A 79 11.81 23.11 -4.64
CA PRO A 79 11.20 24.22 -5.35
C PRO A 79 10.51 23.68 -6.61
N PHE A 80 9.23 24.06 -6.79
CA PHE A 80 8.41 23.70 -7.95
C PHE A 80 9.14 24.02 -9.25
N SER A 81 9.89 23.06 -9.77
CA SER A 81 10.64 23.17 -11.00
C SER A 81 10.25 21.99 -11.86
N GLY A 82 9.27 22.21 -12.75
CA GLY A 82 8.89 21.26 -13.79
C GLY A 82 7.53 20.59 -13.64
N THR A 83 6.80 20.75 -12.53
CA THR A 83 5.43 20.19 -12.39
C THR A 83 4.39 21.26 -12.69
N GLY A 84 3.74 21.16 -13.86
CA GLY A 84 2.70 22.08 -14.28
C GLY A 84 1.32 21.71 -13.71
N PRO A 85 0.31 22.60 -13.82
CA PRO A 85 -1.07 22.30 -13.41
C PRO A 85 -1.64 21.01 -14.03
N ALA A 86 -1.25 20.69 -15.27
CA ALA A 86 -1.68 19.47 -15.96
C ALA A 86 -1.18 18.19 -15.27
N ASP A 87 0.07 18.19 -14.79
CA ASP A 87 0.65 17.03 -14.08
C ASP A 87 -0.06 16.78 -12.76
N TRP A 88 -0.43 17.86 -12.05
CA TRP A 88 -1.22 17.76 -10.81
C TRP A 88 -2.62 17.22 -11.06
N LEU A 89 -3.30 17.72 -12.11
CA LEU A 89 -4.61 17.20 -12.48
C LEU A 89 -4.54 15.71 -12.83
N ALA A 90 -3.49 15.29 -13.55
CA ALA A 90 -3.26 13.88 -13.86
C ALA A 90 -3.01 13.05 -12.59
N ALA A 91 -2.22 13.54 -11.65
CA ALA A 91 -1.96 12.85 -10.38
C ALA A 91 -3.24 12.69 -9.53
N VAL A 92 -4.03 13.75 -9.39
CA VAL A 92 -5.31 13.72 -8.66
C VAL A 92 -6.30 12.78 -9.35
N SER A 93 -6.38 12.80 -10.69
CA SER A 93 -7.27 11.91 -11.45
C SER A 93 -6.91 10.44 -11.27
N LYS A 94 -5.61 10.11 -11.27
CA LYS A 94 -5.12 8.75 -11.00
C LYS A 94 -5.44 8.31 -9.57
N ALA A 95 -5.22 9.18 -8.58
CA ALA A 95 -5.56 8.89 -7.19
C ALA A 95 -7.07 8.66 -7.02
N ALA A 96 -7.91 9.49 -7.64
CA ALA A 96 -9.36 9.34 -7.61
C ALA A 96 -9.81 8.02 -8.26
N ALA A 97 -9.21 7.64 -9.40
CA ALA A 97 -9.50 6.36 -10.05
C ALA A 97 -9.12 5.16 -9.15
N GLY A 98 -7.96 5.18 -8.50
CA GLY A 98 -7.57 4.11 -7.57
C GLY A 98 -8.49 4.02 -6.35
N VAL A 99 -8.89 5.17 -5.79
CA VAL A 99 -9.87 5.23 -4.69
C VAL A 99 -11.22 4.68 -5.13
N GLN A 100 -11.68 5.01 -6.34
CA GLN A 100 -12.93 4.46 -6.88
C GLN A 100 -12.85 2.94 -7.02
N THR A 101 -11.76 2.39 -7.55
CA THR A 101 -11.57 0.94 -7.65
C THR A 101 -11.64 0.26 -6.27
N ALA A 102 -11.09 0.89 -5.22
CA ALA A 102 -11.22 0.39 -3.86
C ALA A 102 -12.66 0.46 -3.33
N HIS A 103 -13.36 1.58 -3.58
CA HIS A 103 -14.76 1.76 -3.20
C HIS A 103 -15.69 0.72 -3.84
N ASP A 104 -15.46 0.38 -5.12
CA ASP A 104 -16.23 -0.64 -5.84
C ASP A 104 -16.08 -2.05 -5.21
N LYS A 105 -15.04 -2.25 -4.40
CA LYS A 105 -14.81 -3.47 -3.61
C LYS A 105 -15.26 -3.37 -2.16
N GLY A 106 -15.92 -2.26 -1.78
CA GLY A 106 -16.37 -2.01 -0.42
C GLY A 106 -15.24 -1.65 0.55
N LEU A 107 -14.07 -1.25 0.03
CA LEU A 107 -12.96 -0.76 0.84
C LEU A 107 -13.01 0.75 0.94
N THR A 108 -12.52 1.28 2.06
CA THR A 108 -12.27 2.72 2.24
C THR A 108 -10.79 2.92 2.49
N HIS A 109 -10.17 3.95 1.92
CA HIS A 109 -8.73 4.25 2.09
C HIS A 109 -8.34 4.70 3.51
N GLY A 110 -9.25 4.69 4.50
CA GLY A 110 -9.04 5.23 5.86
C GLY A 110 -7.62 5.01 6.40
N ARG A 111 -7.04 6.08 6.96
CA ARG A 111 -5.69 6.04 7.54
C ARG A 111 -5.63 5.15 8.76
#